data_AF-A0AAV3A440-F1
#
_entry.id   AF-A0AAV3A440-F1
#
_cell.length_a   1.000
_cell.length_b   1.000
_cell.length_c   1.000
_cell.angle_alpha   90.00
_cell.angle_beta   90.00
_cell.angle_gamma   90.00
#
_symmetry.space_group_name_H-M   'P 1'
#
loop_
_entity.id
_entity.type
_entity.pdbx_description
1 polymer ?
#
loop_
_entity_poly.entity_id
_entity_poly.type
_entity_poly.pdbx_seq_one_letter_code
_entity_poly.pdbx_strand_id
1 'polypeptide(L)'
;MEGFEDHYIRRNEDEKEGLLHILTWIKENRGLIKGSGHGESKRPVDRDFVTWRGHLTKILCTPYETQEGWILAVTLFKGTLYISEKETEAAYKKRKERTQEQEKFMYSGYKFESYLCAYTPDSDPCPSEVVNTNEAFCSVLLGRLASHSVLLSGEVDCVDASATNPSPPSNYVELKTSAQIRNQHQQRSFNRYKLLKWWCQSFLLGIPLIVAGFRNQQGRIESLQNYRTADIPHLVRGDRQSWDPAVCMNFCNAFLSYIKKVATKDNPRVVYVFSWEPGSDITFNMESNSTDLVVPEWYVEALAQ
;
A
#
# COMPACT_ATOMS: atom_id res chain seq x y z
N MET A 1 4.59 23.83 13.42
CA MET A 1 4.85 22.40 13.63
C MET A 1 6.35 22.26 13.65
N GLU A 2 6.91 21.66 14.70
CA GLU A 2 8.35 21.56 14.92
C GLU A 2 9.04 20.86 13.75
N GLY A 3 10.12 21.44 13.21
CA GLY A 3 10.95 20.87 12.15
C GLY A 3 10.41 20.94 10.71
N PHE A 4 9.19 21.45 10.48
CA PHE A 4 8.58 21.44 9.13
C PHE A 4 9.32 22.33 8.11
N GLU A 5 9.84 23.48 8.55
CA GLU A 5 10.45 24.48 7.66
C GLU A 5 11.94 24.25 7.42
N ASP A 6 12.63 23.63 8.37
CA ASP A 6 14.09 23.56 8.45
C ASP A 6 14.66 22.13 8.54
N HIS A 7 13.83 21.14 8.90
CA HIS A 7 14.22 19.73 9.11
C HIS A 7 13.32 18.76 8.33
N TYR A 8 13.05 19.07 7.05
CA TYR A 8 12.20 18.24 6.19
C TYR A 8 12.81 18.05 4.78
N ILE A 9 13.27 16.83 4.49
CA ILE A 9 13.71 16.40 3.16
C ILE A 9 12.58 15.61 2.50
N ARG A 10 12.13 16.10 1.34
CA ARG A 10 11.01 15.52 0.60
C ARG A 10 11.49 14.61 -0.52
N ARG A 11 10.93 13.41 -0.61
CA ARG A 11 11.02 12.58 -1.81
C ARG A 11 10.45 13.32 -3.02
N ASN A 12 11.13 13.18 -4.16
CA ASN A 12 10.67 13.77 -5.41
C ASN A 12 9.47 13.00 -5.98
N GLU A 13 8.24 13.49 -5.75
CA GLU A 13 7.01 12.85 -6.23
C GLU A 13 6.82 12.92 -7.77
N ASP A 14 7.66 13.66 -8.50
CA ASP A 14 7.68 13.66 -9.97
C ASP A 14 8.47 12.48 -10.55
N GLU A 15 9.33 11.84 -9.75
CA GLU A 15 10.01 10.61 -10.13
C GLU A 15 9.05 9.42 -9.93
N LYS A 16 8.58 8.85 -11.05
CA LYS A 16 7.66 7.71 -11.03
C LYS A 16 8.44 6.40 -11.06
N GLU A 17 8.69 5.85 -9.87
CA GLU A 17 9.48 4.62 -9.70
C GLU A 17 8.73 3.36 -10.17
N GLY A 18 7.40 3.40 -10.29
CA GLY A 18 6.59 2.26 -10.70
C GLY A 18 6.86 1.02 -9.84
N LEU A 19 7.31 -0.07 -10.46
CA LEU A 19 7.70 -1.30 -9.77
C LEU A 19 9.21 -1.44 -9.56
N LEU A 20 10.02 -0.40 -9.79
CA LEU A 20 11.49 -0.47 -9.79
C LEU A 20 12.05 -1.28 -8.61
N HIS A 21 11.78 -0.87 -7.37
CA HIS A 21 12.40 -1.48 -6.18
C HIS A 21 11.96 -2.92 -5.94
N ILE A 22 10.68 -3.26 -6.17
CA ILE A 22 10.20 -4.64 -6.03
C ILE A 22 10.78 -5.55 -7.12
N LEU A 23 10.95 -5.04 -8.35
CA LEU A 23 11.57 -5.79 -9.44
C LEU A 23 13.06 -6.01 -9.20
N THR A 24 13.77 -5.01 -8.64
CA THR A 24 15.18 -5.14 -8.24
C THR A 24 15.33 -6.23 -7.19
N TRP A 25 14.49 -6.20 -6.15
CA TRP A 25 14.48 -7.24 -5.13
C TRP A 25 14.23 -8.63 -5.72
N ILE A 26 13.24 -8.77 -6.62
CA ILE A 26 12.96 -10.05 -7.29
C ILE A 26 14.17 -10.54 -8.09
N LYS A 27 14.84 -9.65 -8.84
CA LYS A 27 16.04 -10.00 -9.61
C LYS A 27 17.14 -10.57 -8.73
N GLU A 28 17.36 -9.97 -7.56
CA GLU A 28 18.41 -10.36 -6.62
C GLU A 28 18.05 -11.59 -5.78
N ASN A 29 16.76 -11.86 -5.58
CA ASN A 29 16.26 -12.89 -4.65
C ASN A 29 15.54 -14.06 -5.34
N ARG A 30 15.78 -14.31 -6.63
CA ARG A 30 15.11 -15.39 -7.39
C ARG A 30 15.17 -16.75 -6.73
N GLY A 31 16.30 -17.06 -6.08
CA GLY A 31 16.50 -18.33 -5.37
C GLY A 31 15.54 -18.52 -4.19
N LEU A 32 15.08 -17.44 -3.57
CA LEU A 32 14.13 -17.48 -2.45
C LEU A 32 12.67 -17.62 -2.91
N ILE A 33 12.37 -17.22 -4.15
CA ILE A 33 11.00 -17.16 -4.68
C ILE A 33 10.59 -18.49 -5.34
N LYS A 34 11.54 -19.26 -5.88
CA LYS A 34 11.30 -20.60 -6.42
C LYS A 34 11.07 -21.58 -5.27
N GLY A 35 9.81 -21.88 -4.97
CA GLY A 35 9.43 -22.73 -3.85
C GLY A 35 10.09 -24.12 -3.87
N SER A 36 10.40 -24.64 -2.68
CA SER A 36 10.96 -25.96 -2.37
C SER A 36 9.99 -27.15 -2.55
N GLY A 37 8.96 -27.01 -3.41
CA GLY A 37 7.88 -27.99 -3.59
C GLY A 37 8.02 -28.85 -4.86
N HIS A 38 7.61 -30.12 -4.78
CA HIS A 38 7.64 -31.10 -5.87
C HIS A 38 6.82 -30.65 -7.09
N GLY A 39 7.53 -30.13 -8.09
CA GLY A 39 6.99 -29.65 -9.36
C GLY A 39 7.58 -28.28 -9.69
N GLU A 40 8.64 -28.24 -10.49
CA GLU A 40 9.29 -26.99 -10.89
C GLU A 40 8.30 -26.13 -11.69
N SER A 41 7.79 -25.07 -11.06
CA SER A 41 7.09 -24.01 -11.78
C SER A 41 8.05 -23.40 -12.79
N LYS A 42 7.65 -23.40 -14.08
CA LYS A 42 8.45 -22.80 -15.15
C LYS A 42 8.44 -21.27 -15.12
N ARG A 43 7.62 -20.65 -14.25
CA ARG A 43 7.53 -19.20 -14.12
C ARG A 43 8.71 -18.65 -13.30
N PRO A 44 9.39 -17.58 -13.73
CA PRO A 44 10.50 -17.01 -12.96
C PRO A 44 10.08 -16.48 -11.59
N VAL A 45 8.90 -15.88 -11.53
CA VAL A 45 8.21 -15.52 -10.30
C VAL A 45 7.04 -16.48 -10.19
N ASP A 46 7.12 -17.48 -9.31
CA ASP A 46 6.11 -18.53 -9.18
C ASP A 46 4.80 -18.02 -8.54
N ARG A 47 4.32 -16.83 -8.92
CA ARG A 47 3.10 -16.20 -8.40
C ARG A 47 2.24 -15.74 -9.57
N ASP A 48 0.96 -15.52 -9.30
CA ASP A 48 0.05 -14.98 -10.31
C ASP A 48 0.24 -13.48 -10.48
N PHE A 49 0.48 -12.76 -9.37
CA PHE A 49 0.58 -11.31 -9.36
C PHE A 49 1.85 -10.81 -8.65
N VAL A 50 2.39 -9.70 -9.16
CA VAL A 50 3.42 -8.87 -8.53
C VAL A 50 2.92 -7.43 -8.48
N THR A 51 2.90 -6.81 -7.30
CA THR A 51 2.48 -5.41 -7.15
C THR A 51 2.89 -4.83 -5.79
N TRP A 52 2.65 -3.54 -5.56
CA TRP A 52 2.75 -2.96 -4.21
C TRP A 52 1.45 -3.05 -3.43
N ARG A 53 1.56 -3.15 -2.11
CA ARG A 53 0.43 -3.15 -1.17
C ARG A 53 -0.53 -1.98 -1.37
N GLY A 54 -0.02 -0.80 -1.72
CA GLY A 54 -0.86 0.37 -2.00
C GLY A 54 -1.88 0.12 -3.13
N HIS A 55 -1.50 -0.59 -4.19
CA HIS A 55 -2.37 -0.91 -5.33
C HIS A 55 -3.52 -1.83 -4.89
N LEU A 56 -3.19 -2.90 -4.16
CA LEU A 56 -4.20 -3.81 -3.63
C LEU A 56 -5.11 -3.12 -2.60
N THR A 57 -4.56 -2.20 -1.80
CA THR A 57 -5.38 -1.38 -0.89
C THR A 57 -6.43 -0.59 -1.66
N LYS A 58 -6.07 0.04 -2.79
CA LYS A 58 -7.04 0.75 -3.65
C LYS A 58 -8.11 -0.18 -4.18
N ILE A 59 -7.72 -1.37 -4.65
CA ILE A 59 -8.67 -2.38 -5.12
C ILE A 59 -9.63 -2.79 -3.99
N LEU A 60 -9.11 -3.12 -2.80
CA LEU A 60 -9.95 -3.51 -1.65
C LEU A 60 -10.92 -2.41 -1.23
N CYS A 61 -10.49 -1.14 -1.26
CA CYS A 61 -11.31 0.01 -0.88
C CYS A 61 -12.33 0.45 -1.94
N THR A 62 -12.18 0.01 -3.20
CA THR A 62 -12.97 0.49 -4.34
C THR A 62 -14.49 0.45 -4.12
N PRO A 63 -15.10 -0.60 -3.53
CA PRO A 63 -16.55 -0.64 -3.31
C PRO A 63 -17.10 0.48 -2.41
N TYR A 64 -16.24 1.12 -1.62
CA TYR A 64 -16.61 2.16 -0.65
C TYR A 64 -15.92 3.50 -0.94
N GLU A 65 -15.07 3.57 -1.97
CA GLU A 65 -14.40 4.81 -2.36
C GLU A 65 -15.37 5.69 -3.17
N THR A 66 -15.44 6.96 -2.80
CA THR A 66 -16.40 7.91 -3.41
C THR A 66 -15.75 9.20 -3.86
N GLN A 67 -14.43 9.36 -3.69
CA GLN A 67 -13.71 10.60 -3.89
C GLN A 67 -12.61 10.48 -4.95
N GLU A 68 -11.87 9.37 -4.93
CA GLU A 68 -10.65 9.23 -5.73
C GLU A 68 -10.72 8.00 -6.62
N GLY A 69 -10.74 8.20 -7.94
CA GLY A 69 -10.52 7.16 -8.93
C GLY A 69 -9.07 6.67 -8.98
N TRP A 70 -8.82 5.65 -9.80
CA TRP A 70 -7.50 5.08 -10.00
C TRP A 70 -7.29 4.58 -11.42
N ILE A 71 -6.02 4.52 -11.83
CA ILE A 71 -5.57 3.83 -13.06
C ILE A 71 -4.54 2.77 -12.67
N LEU A 72 -4.76 1.53 -13.11
CA LEU A 72 -3.86 0.41 -12.90
C LEU A 72 -3.43 -0.17 -14.25
N ALA A 73 -2.15 -0.08 -14.55
CA ALA A 73 -1.53 -0.68 -15.71
C ALA A 73 -1.07 -2.10 -15.39
N VAL A 74 -1.44 -3.04 -16.26
CA VAL A 74 -1.17 -4.46 -16.07
C VAL A 74 -0.49 -5.05 -17.29
N THR A 75 0.58 -5.81 -17.05
CA THR A 75 1.30 -6.54 -18.10
C THR A 75 1.50 -7.99 -17.67
N LEU A 76 1.20 -8.92 -18.58
CA LEU A 76 1.55 -10.33 -18.41
C LEU A 76 2.95 -10.56 -18.97
N PHE A 77 3.87 -11.04 -18.13
CA PHE A 77 5.22 -11.39 -18.53
C PHE A 77 5.67 -12.70 -17.87
N LYS A 78 6.03 -13.69 -18.70
CA LYS A 78 6.45 -15.04 -18.31
C LYS A 78 5.47 -15.68 -17.30
N GLY A 79 4.19 -15.60 -17.60
CA GLY A 79 3.10 -16.17 -16.81
C GLY A 79 2.79 -15.46 -15.49
N THR A 80 3.36 -14.28 -15.23
CA THR A 80 3.10 -13.44 -14.04
C THR A 80 2.49 -12.10 -14.46
N LEU A 81 1.43 -11.67 -13.78
CA LEU A 81 0.79 -10.38 -14.00
C LEU A 81 1.40 -9.32 -13.07
N TYR A 82 1.99 -8.29 -13.67
CA TYR A 82 2.55 -7.15 -12.94
C TYR A 82 1.54 -6.02 -12.94
N ILE A 83 1.19 -5.48 -11.76
CA ILE A 83 0.22 -4.38 -11.62
C ILE A 83 0.95 -3.15 -11.07
N SER A 84 0.96 -2.06 -11.83
CA SER A 84 1.51 -0.77 -11.44
C SER A 84 0.46 0.33 -11.59
N GLU A 85 0.38 1.23 -10.62
CA GLU A 85 -0.49 2.39 -10.68
C GLU A 85 0.07 3.42 -11.66
N LYS A 86 -0.84 4.10 -12.36
CA LYS A 86 -0.55 5.35 -13.06
C LYS A 86 -1.30 6.49 -12.36
N GLU A 87 -0.62 7.62 -12.20
CA GLU A 87 -1.22 8.82 -11.60
C GLU A 87 -2.36 9.33 -12.50
N THR A 88 -3.54 9.55 -11.93
CA THR A 88 -4.66 10.17 -12.65
C THR A 88 -4.43 11.66 -12.79
N GLU A 89 -5.04 12.29 -13.81
CA GLU A 89 -4.96 13.74 -13.98
C GLU A 89 -5.50 14.50 -12.74
N ALA A 90 -6.57 13.97 -12.13
CA ALA A 90 -7.12 14.54 -10.89
C ALA A 90 -6.14 14.43 -9.71
N ALA A 91 -5.46 13.29 -9.56
CA ALA A 91 -4.44 13.09 -8.53
C ALA A 91 -3.22 13.99 -8.77
N TYR A 92 -2.78 14.13 -10.02
CA TYR A 92 -1.69 15.02 -10.42
C TYR A 92 -1.99 16.48 -10.05
N LYS A 93 -3.18 16.99 -10.43
CA LYS A 93 -3.61 18.35 -10.08
C LYS A 93 -3.65 18.55 -8.57
N LYS A 94 -4.29 17.63 -7.85
CA LYS A 94 -4.39 17.67 -6.38
C LYS A 94 -3.01 17.67 -5.71
N ARG A 95 -2.02 16.97 -6.27
CA ARG A 95 -0.63 16.97 -5.79
C ARG A 95 0.08 18.29 -6.07
N LYS A 96 -0.05 18.84 -7.28
CA LYS A 96 0.60 20.10 -7.67
C LYS A 96 -0.01 21.33 -7.01
N GLU A 97 -1.30 21.29 -6.69
CA GLU A 97 -2.04 22.37 -6.06
C GLU A 97 -2.12 22.20 -4.52
N ARG A 98 -1.30 21.31 -3.95
CA ARG A 98 -1.31 21.01 -2.52
C ARG A 98 -1.00 22.27 -1.71
N THR A 99 -1.87 22.58 -0.74
CA THR A 99 -1.68 23.75 0.14
C THR A 99 -0.61 23.47 1.19
N GLN A 100 0.00 24.54 1.73
CA GLN A 100 0.97 24.42 2.82
C GLN A 100 0.38 23.68 4.05
N GLU A 101 -0.91 23.85 4.34
CA GLU A 101 -1.58 23.13 5.42
C GLU A 101 -1.67 21.62 5.16
N GLN A 102 -1.96 21.22 3.92
CA GLN A 102 -1.96 19.81 3.53
C GLN A 102 -0.56 19.21 3.61
N GLU A 103 0.47 19.95 3.21
CA GLU A 103 1.87 19.54 3.38
C GLU A 103 2.25 19.36 4.85
N LYS A 104 1.83 20.27 5.73
CA LYS A 104 2.02 20.14 7.19
C LYS A 104 1.33 18.90 7.73
N PHE A 105 0.14 18.56 7.24
CA PHE A 105 -0.52 17.31 7.64
C PHE A 105 0.23 16.06 7.17
N MET A 106 0.80 16.05 5.97
CA MET A 106 1.64 14.94 5.50
C MET A 106 2.90 14.80 6.37
N TYR A 107 3.61 15.90 6.59
CA TYR A 107 4.77 15.93 7.47
C TYR A 107 4.45 15.42 8.88
N SER A 108 3.26 15.76 9.41
CA SER A 108 2.86 15.33 10.76
C SER A 108 2.75 13.82 10.93
N GLY A 109 2.53 13.06 9.84
CA GLY A 109 2.57 11.60 9.85
C GLY A 109 3.98 11.10 10.12
N TYR A 110 4.93 11.46 9.25
CA TYR A 110 6.34 11.11 9.41
C TYR A 110 6.96 11.65 10.70
N LYS A 111 6.55 12.86 11.11
CA LYS A 111 7.02 13.43 12.37
C LYS A 111 6.53 12.61 13.56
N PHE A 112 5.31 12.08 13.52
CA PHE A 112 4.80 11.20 14.55
C PHE A 112 5.60 9.89 14.65
N GLU A 113 6.05 9.34 13.53
CA GLU A 113 6.96 8.18 13.51
C GLU A 113 8.27 8.50 14.26
N SER A 114 8.86 9.68 14.05
CA SER A 114 10.09 10.09 14.78
C SER A 114 9.92 10.21 16.30
N TYR A 115 8.69 10.38 16.80
CA TYR A 115 8.41 10.39 18.24
C TYR A 115 8.22 8.98 18.83
N LEU A 116 7.99 7.97 18.00
CA LEU A 116 7.68 6.61 18.44
C LEU A 116 8.75 5.58 18.07
N CYS A 117 9.56 5.86 17.06
CA CYS A 117 10.56 4.96 16.54
C CYS A 117 11.97 5.35 17.01
N ALA A 118 12.80 4.35 17.24
CA ALA A 118 14.23 4.52 17.51
C ALA A 118 15.03 3.63 16.55
N TYR A 119 16.30 3.96 16.32
CA TYR A 119 17.17 3.20 15.40
C TYR A 119 17.48 1.79 15.88
N THR A 120 17.56 1.61 17.20
CA THR A 120 17.82 0.32 17.84
C THR A 120 16.83 0.07 18.98
N PRO A 121 16.57 -1.20 19.35
CA PRO A 121 15.67 -1.53 20.45
C PRO A 121 16.04 -0.90 21.80
N ASP A 122 17.33 -0.61 22.02
CA ASP A 122 17.86 -0.08 23.28
C ASP A 122 18.06 1.44 23.28
N SER A 123 17.73 2.12 22.17
CA SER A 123 17.86 3.57 22.04
C SER A 123 16.50 4.27 22.21
N ASP A 124 16.54 5.51 22.72
CA ASP A 124 15.37 6.38 22.73
C ASP A 124 15.07 6.94 21.33
N PRO A 125 13.80 7.25 21.00
CA PRO A 125 13.45 8.04 19.83
C PRO A 125 14.20 9.38 19.77
N CYS A 126 14.48 9.87 18.57
CA CYS A 126 15.18 11.15 18.35
C CYS A 126 14.31 12.14 17.56
N PRO A 127 13.34 12.82 18.19
CA PRO A 127 12.44 13.72 17.48
C PRO A 127 13.11 14.97 16.91
N SER A 128 14.37 15.27 17.27
CA SER A 128 15.12 16.38 16.68
C SER A 128 15.67 16.06 15.28
N GLU A 129 15.59 14.81 14.84
CA GLU A 129 16.11 14.43 13.53
C GLU A 129 15.32 15.00 12.36
N VAL A 130 16.04 15.09 11.24
CA VAL A 130 15.49 15.48 9.96
C VAL A 130 14.52 14.40 9.50
N VAL A 131 13.30 14.80 9.18
CA VAL A 131 12.33 13.91 8.54
C VAL A 131 12.70 13.80 7.07
N ASN A 132 13.11 12.61 6.62
CA ASN A 132 13.51 12.34 5.24
C ASN A 132 12.58 11.30 4.60
N THR A 133 11.68 11.72 3.72
CA THR A 133 10.68 10.81 3.12
C THR A 133 11.21 9.97 1.95
N ASN A 134 12.52 10.02 1.69
CA ASN A 134 13.19 9.05 0.82
C ASN A 134 13.54 7.75 1.56
N GLU A 135 13.69 7.81 2.88
CA GLU A 135 13.96 6.64 3.71
C GLU A 135 12.68 5.83 3.87
N ALA A 136 12.75 4.55 3.51
CA ALA A 136 11.64 3.63 3.67
C ALA A 136 12.17 2.21 3.90
N PHE A 137 11.56 1.47 4.81
CA PHE A 137 11.78 0.04 4.97
C PHE A 137 10.59 -0.70 4.36
N CYS A 138 10.86 -1.55 3.36
CA CYS A 138 9.83 -2.34 2.69
C CYS A 138 9.98 -3.82 3.00
N SER A 139 8.88 -4.47 3.39
CA SER A 139 8.80 -5.92 3.52
C SER A 139 8.24 -6.55 2.24
N VAL A 140 8.87 -7.63 1.78
CA VAL A 140 8.38 -8.44 0.65
C VAL A 140 7.75 -9.72 1.19
N LEU A 141 6.48 -9.94 0.85
CA LEU A 141 5.70 -11.10 1.29
C LEU A 141 5.22 -11.94 0.12
N LEU A 142 5.29 -13.26 0.30
CA LEU A 142 4.61 -14.23 -0.54
C LEU A 142 3.27 -14.57 0.11
N GLY A 143 2.20 -14.13 -0.52
CA GLY A 143 0.84 -14.27 0.01
C GLY A 143 -0.10 -14.99 -0.95
N ARG A 144 -1.33 -15.12 -0.50
CA ARG A 144 -2.46 -15.54 -1.33
C ARG A 144 -3.68 -14.71 -0.96
N LEU A 145 -4.29 -14.07 -1.96
CA LEU A 145 -5.55 -13.36 -1.81
C LEU A 145 -6.64 -14.18 -2.50
N ALA A 146 -7.52 -14.76 -1.70
CA ALA A 146 -8.51 -15.73 -2.14
C ALA A 146 -7.86 -16.85 -2.99
N SER A 147 -8.17 -16.92 -4.29
CA SER A 147 -7.62 -17.95 -5.19
C SER A 147 -6.30 -17.55 -5.87
N HIS A 148 -5.78 -16.35 -5.60
CA HIS A 148 -4.68 -15.75 -6.34
C HIS A 148 -3.38 -15.70 -5.53
N SER A 149 -2.31 -16.27 -6.05
CA SER A 149 -0.98 -16.17 -5.43
C SER A 149 -0.32 -14.83 -5.76
N VAL A 150 0.24 -14.14 -4.76
CA VAL A 150 0.74 -12.77 -4.91
C VAL A 150 2.13 -12.64 -4.29
N LEU A 151 3.05 -11.96 -4.97
CA LEU A 151 4.24 -11.36 -4.36
C LEU A 151 3.92 -9.88 -4.15
N LEU A 152 3.92 -9.47 -2.89
CA LEU A 152 3.54 -8.14 -2.48
C LEU A 152 4.71 -7.47 -1.76
N SER A 153 4.98 -6.21 -2.06
CA SER A 153 5.86 -5.38 -1.23
C SER A 153 5.10 -4.22 -0.62
N GLY A 154 5.46 -3.80 0.59
CA GLY A 154 4.91 -2.61 1.21
C GLY A 154 5.81 -2.08 2.31
N GLU A 155 5.78 -0.77 2.46
CA GLU A 155 6.42 -0.04 3.55
C GLU A 155 5.86 -0.48 4.91
N VAL A 156 6.76 -0.59 5.89
CA VAL A 156 6.45 -0.93 7.28
C VAL A 156 7.12 0.13 8.16
N ASP A 157 6.33 0.72 9.05
CA ASP A 157 6.76 1.89 9.83
C ASP A 157 7.77 1.49 10.92
N CYS A 158 7.49 0.43 11.69
CA CYS A 158 8.43 -0.09 12.68
C CYS A 158 8.16 -1.55 13.11
N VAL A 159 9.04 -2.05 13.97
CA VAL A 159 8.91 -3.31 14.70
C VAL A 159 8.69 -3.04 16.18
N ASP A 160 7.82 -3.82 16.82
CA ASP A 160 7.73 -3.90 18.28
C ASP A 160 8.77 -4.90 18.80
N ALA A 161 9.85 -4.37 19.38
CA ALA A 161 10.92 -5.19 19.97
C ALA A 161 10.45 -5.99 21.20
N SER A 162 9.33 -5.61 21.81
CA SER A 162 8.72 -6.30 22.95
C SER A 162 7.68 -7.34 22.54
N ALA A 163 7.41 -7.50 21.23
CA ALA A 163 6.38 -8.40 20.73
C ALA A 163 6.63 -9.84 21.18
N THR A 164 5.57 -10.51 21.65
CA THR A 164 5.64 -11.92 22.08
C THR A 164 6.10 -12.85 20.95
N ASN A 165 5.74 -12.54 19.71
CA ASN A 165 6.29 -13.18 18.52
C ASN A 165 7.16 -12.16 17.76
N PRO A 166 8.49 -12.22 17.91
CA PRO A 166 9.40 -11.25 17.30
C PRO A 166 9.63 -11.48 15.81
N SER A 167 8.94 -12.44 15.18
CA SER A 167 9.14 -12.76 13.76
C SER A 167 8.26 -11.92 12.84
N PRO A 168 8.81 -11.34 11.76
CA PRO A 168 8.02 -10.73 10.72
C PRO A 168 6.99 -11.68 10.09
N PRO A 169 5.79 -11.20 9.70
CA PRO A 169 5.28 -9.85 9.90
C PRO A 169 4.59 -9.61 11.26
N SER A 170 4.64 -10.59 12.18
CA SER A 170 3.88 -10.56 13.44
C SER A 170 4.40 -9.56 14.48
N ASN A 171 5.61 -9.05 14.29
CA ASN A 171 6.18 -7.98 15.12
C ASN A 171 6.07 -6.59 14.48
N TYR A 172 5.48 -6.46 13.29
CA TYR A 172 5.32 -5.17 12.64
C TYR A 172 4.23 -4.33 13.30
N VAL A 173 4.42 -3.00 13.26
CA VAL A 173 3.46 -2.01 13.74
C VAL A 173 3.29 -0.93 12.68
N GLU A 174 2.04 -0.54 12.44
CA GLU A 174 1.69 0.60 11.59
C GLU A 174 1.38 1.82 12.48
N LEU A 175 1.94 2.98 12.14
CA LEU A 175 1.76 4.23 12.84
C LEU A 175 0.83 5.14 12.04
N LYS A 176 -0.17 5.72 12.71
CA LYS A 176 -1.12 6.63 12.06
C LYS A 176 -1.42 7.84 12.91
N THR A 177 -1.78 8.95 12.27
CA THR A 177 -2.33 10.11 12.95
C THR A 177 -3.76 10.41 12.51
N SER A 178 -4.57 10.92 13.44
CA SER A 178 -5.93 11.36 13.15
C SER A 178 -6.28 12.59 13.98
N ALA A 179 -7.25 13.40 13.52
CA ALA A 179 -7.82 14.44 14.36
C ALA A 179 -8.59 13.78 15.51
N GLN A 180 -8.58 14.42 16.67
CA GLN A 180 -9.39 14.00 17.81
C GLN A 180 -10.87 13.81 17.45
N ILE A 181 -11.43 12.72 17.99
CA ILE A 181 -12.84 12.39 17.86
C ILE A 181 -13.55 12.90 19.11
N ARG A 182 -14.41 13.91 18.94
CA ARG A 182 -15.09 14.61 20.05
C ARG A 182 -16.57 14.27 20.17
N ASN A 183 -17.14 13.62 19.16
CA ASN A 183 -18.55 13.26 19.15
C ASN A 183 -18.81 11.99 18.32
N GLN A 184 -20.01 11.42 18.48
CA GLN A 184 -20.40 10.19 17.80
C GLN A 184 -20.42 10.31 16.27
N HIS A 185 -20.73 11.50 15.72
CA HIS A 185 -20.73 11.70 14.26
C HIS A 185 -19.31 11.57 13.70
N GLN A 186 -18.33 12.20 14.34
CA GLN A 186 -16.91 12.06 14.01
C GLN A 186 -16.43 10.62 14.17
N GLN A 187 -16.89 9.90 15.21
CA GLN A 187 -16.56 8.48 15.40
C GLN A 187 -17.07 7.62 14.25
N ARG A 188 -18.34 7.82 13.83
CA ARG A 188 -18.92 7.09 12.69
C ARG A 188 -18.18 7.40 11.40
N SER A 189 -17.84 8.66 11.15
CA SER A 189 -17.06 9.06 9.97
C SER A 189 -15.65 8.43 9.99
N PHE A 190 -14.96 8.47 11.12
CA PHE A 190 -13.66 7.82 11.30
C PHE A 190 -13.73 6.31 11.02
N ASN A 191 -14.73 5.64 11.61
CA ASN A 191 -14.97 4.21 11.41
C ASN A 191 -15.27 3.87 9.95
N ARG A 192 -16.12 4.65 9.29
CA ARG A 192 -16.58 4.40 7.93
C ARG A 192 -15.48 4.62 6.88
N TYR A 193 -14.69 5.67 7.03
CA TYR A 193 -13.77 6.10 5.97
C TYR A 193 -12.30 5.80 6.30
N LYS A 194 -11.86 6.08 7.52
CA LYS A 194 -10.44 5.98 7.88
C LYS A 194 -10.05 4.57 8.32
N LEU A 195 -10.85 3.94 9.17
CA LEU A 195 -10.58 2.56 9.62
C LEU A 195 -10.63 1.55 8.48
N LEU A 196 -11.44 1.78 7.43
CA LEU A 196 -11.42 0.96 6.21
C LEU A 196 -10.01 0.95 5.60
N LYS A 197 -9.46 2.15 5.33
CA LYS A 197 -8.14 2.28 4.70
C LYS A 197 -7.04 1.69 5.57
N TRP A 198 -7.09 1.94 6.89
CA TRP A 198 -6.14 1.38 7.84
C TRP A 198 -6.21 -0.17 7.88
N TRP A 199 -7.41 -0.72 7.97
CA TRP A 199 -7.60 -2.17 7.94
C TRP A 199 -7.07 -2.79 6.65
N CYS A 200 -7.47 -2.29 5.47
CA CYS A 200 -6.99 -2.80 4.19
C CYS A 200 -5.46 -2.75 4.08
N GLN A 201 -4.83 -1.65 4.53
CA GLN A 201 -3.37 -1.48 4.45
C GLN A 201 -2.63 -2.51 5.31
N SER A 202 -3.00 -2.62 6.58
CA SER A 202 -2.29 -3.48 7.54
C SER A 202 -2.64 -4.96 7.34
N PHE A 203 -3.89 -5.27 6.96
CA PHE A 203 -4.34 -6.63 6.66
C PHE A 203 -3.52 -7.28 5.53
N LEU A 204 -3.23 -6.52 4.46
CA LEU A 204 -2.50 -7.03 3.29
C LEU A 204 -1.04 -7.42 3.58
N LEU A 205 -0.38 -6.75 4.54
CA LEU A 205 0.99 -7.11 4.98
C LEU A 205 0.99 -8.04 6.21
N GLY A 206 -0.18 -8.39 6.74
CA GLY A 206 -0.27 -9.14 7.99
C GLY A 206 0.22 -8.38 9.22
N ILE A 207 0.21 -7.04 9.18
CA ILE A 207 0.60 -6.20 10.32
C ILE A 207 -0.51 -6.30 11.39
N PRO A 208 -0.21 -6.80 12.61
CA PRO A 208 -1.24 -7.08 13.60
C PRO A 208 -1.70 -5.84 14.38
N LEU A 209 -0.89 -4.79 14.47
CA LEU A 209 -1.12 -3.64 15.33
C LEU A 209 -0.99 -2.32 14.56
N ILE A 210 -1.97 -1.44 14.78
CA ILE A 210 -1.93 -0.04 14.36
C ILE A 210 -1.93 0.84 15.61
N VAL A 211 -0.96 1.73 15.75
CA VAL A 211 -0.89 2.72 16.84
C VAL A 211 -1.29 4.09 16.27
N ALA A 212 -2.40 4.63 16.77
CA ALA A 212 -2.97 5.87 16.29
C ALA A 212 -2.74 7.02 17.28
N GLY A 213 -2.06 8.08 16.84
CA GLY A 213 -1.98 9.35 17.55
C GLY A 213 -3.13 10.29 17.21
N PHE A 214 -3.93 10.68 18.20
CA PHE A 214 -5.02 11.64 18.03
C PHE A 214 -4.56 13.05 18.37
N ARG A 215 -4.54 13.91 17.35
CA ARG A 215 -4.07 15.29 17.46
C ARG A 215 -5.19 16.29 17.69
N ASN A 216 -4.89 17.33 18.45
CA ASN A 216 -5.76 18.51 18.59
C ASN A 216 -5.65 19.46 17.38
N GLN A 217 -6.35 20.59 17.44
CA GLN A 217 -6.37 21.59 16.36
C GLN A 217 -5.02 22.28 16.18
N GLN A 218 -4.19 22.33 17.22
CA GLN A 218 -2.82 22.86 17.20
C GLN A 218 -1.81 21.85 16.65
N GLY A 219 -2.25 20.63 16.30
CA GLY A 219 -1.40 19.58 15.74
C GLY A 219 -0.60 18.78 16.77
N ARG A 220 -0.86 18.94 18.08
CA ARG A 220 -0.20 18.14 19.13
C ARG A 220 -0.96 16.84 19.36
N ILE A 221 -0.25 15.72 19.51
CA ILE A 221 -0.84 14.44 19.91
C ILE A 221 -1.28 14.55 21.37
N GLU A 222 -2.55 14.27 21.66
CA GLU A 222 -3.11 14.30 23.02
C GLU A 222 -3.43 12.89 23.53
N SER A 223 -3.58 11.90 22.65
CA SER A 223 -3.77 10.51 23.04
C SER A 223 -3.23 9.53 22.00
N LEU A 224 -2.87 8.34 22.49
CA LEU A 224 -2.55 7.18 21.67
C LEU A 224 -3.64 6.13 21.83
N GLN A 225 -3.96 5.43 20.74
CA GLN A 225 -4.88 4.30 20.75
C GLN A 225 -4.35 3.17 19.88
N ASN A 226 -4.40 1.96 20.42
CA ASN A 226 -4.03 0.75 19.72
C ASN A 226 -5.25 0.13 19.05
N TYR A 227 -5.11 -0.23 17.79
CA TYR A 227 -6.08 -0.99 17.02
C TYR A 227 -5.43 -2.30 16.57
N ARG A 228 -5.92 -3.44 17.08
CA ARG A 228 -5.54 -4.73 16.51
C ARG A 228 -6.24 -4.87 15.16
N THR A 229 -5.47 -5.12 14.10
CA THR A 229 -5.99 -5.20 12.72
C THR A 229 -7.14 -6.20 12.60
N ALA A 230 -7.04 -7.34 13.26
CA ALA A 230 -8.08 -8.38 13.28
C ALA A 230 -9.40 -7.91 13.92
N ASP A 231 -9.34 -6.94 14.84
CA ASP A 231 -10.51 -6.47 15.58
C ASP A 231 -11.24 -5.33 14.88
N ILE A 232 -10.60 -4.63 13.94
CA ILE A 232 -11.17 -3.46 13.27
C ILE A 232 -12.54 -3.76 12.62
N PRO A 233 -12.74 -4.89 11.90
CA PRO A 233 -14.05 -5.20 11.34
C PRO A 233 -15.16 -5.36 12.38
N HIS A 234 -14.84 -5.71 13.64
CA HIS A 234 -15.83 -5.79 14.71
C HIS A 234 -16.30 -4.41 15.15
N LEU A 235 -15.48 -3.36 15.03
CA LEU A 235 -15.82 -1.99 15.41
C LEU A 235 -16.90 -1.36 14.50
N VAL A 236 -17.09 -1.92 13.31
CA VAL A 236 -18.07 -1.46 12.32
C VAL A 236 -19.23 -2.44 12.13
N ARG A 237 -19.20 -3.58 12.81
CA ARG A 237 -20.21 -4.63 12.67
C ARG A 237 -21.58 -4.11 13.08
N GLY A 238 -22.57 -4.34 12.22
CA GLY A 238 -23.96 -3.96 12.46
C GLY A 238 -24.32 -2.53 12.05
N ASP A 239 -23.34 -1.68 11.72
CA ASP A 239 -23.60 -0.40 11.08
C ASP A 239 -23.85 -0.59 9.58
N ARG A 240 -25.13 -0.52 9.18
CA ARG A 240 -25.55 -0.67 7.78
C ARG A 240 -24.98 0.41 6.85
N GLN A 241 -24.47 1.52 7.39
CA GLN A 241 -23.85 2.59 6.62
C GLN A 241 -22.33 2.46 6.55
N SER A 242 -21.74 1.43 7.16
CA SER A 242 -20.30 1.18 7.15
C SER A 242 -19.89 0.14 6.10
N TRP A 243 -18.59 -0.16 6.06
CA TRP A 243 -17.98 -1.12 5.17
C TRP A 243 -18.00 -2.55 5.75
N ASP A 244 -17.92 -3.53 4.85
CA ASP A 244 -17.85 -4.95 5.16
C ASP A 244 -16.55 -5.53 4.58
N PRO A 245 -15.69 -6.19 5.39
CA PRO A 245 -14.47 -6.82 4.90
C PRO A 245 -14.73 -7.87 3.81
N ALA A 246 -15.86 -8.58 3.85
CA ALA A 246 -16.22 -9.56 2.84
C ALA A 246 -16.49 -8.91 1.47
N VAL A 247 -17.11 -7.73 1.44
CA VAL A 247 -17.32 -6.97 0.21
C VAL A 247 -15.98 -6.55 -0.40
N CYS A 248 -15.06 -6.03 0.43
CA CYS A 248 -13.71 -5.64 -0.01
C CYS A 248 -12.95 -6.83 -0.63
N MET A 249 -12.98 -7.98 0.06
CA MET A 249 -12.27 -9.19 -0.39
C MET A 249 -12.90 -9.84 -1.61
N ASN A 250 -14.23 -9.90 -1.68
CA ASN A 250 -14.95 -10.46 -2.83
C ASN A 250 -14.74 -9.61 -4.08
N PHE A 251 -14.77 -8.29 -3.95
CA PHE A 251 -14.47 -7.38 -5.04
C PHE A 251 -13.02 -7.57 -5.53
N CYS A 252 -12.05 -7.61 -4.61
CA CYS A 252 -10.65 -7.85 -4.98
C CYS A 252 -10.47 -9.18 -5.71
N ASN A 253 -11.06 -10.28 -5.21
CA ASN A 253 -11.01 -11.58 -5.88
C ASN A 253 -11.67 -11.55 -7.28
N ALA A 254 -12.83 -10.91 -7.41
CA ALA A 254 -13.51 -10.76 -8.70
C ALA A 254 -12.67 -9.95 -9.69
N PHE A 255 -12.05 -8.85 -9.24
CA PHE A 255 -11.24 -8.00 -10.09
C PHE A 255 -9.93 -8.68 -10.52
N LEU A 256 -9.22 -9.33 -9.60
CA LEU A 256 -8.02 -10.11 -9.96
C LEU A 256 -8.35 -11.27 -10.91
N SER A 257 -9.48 -11.94 -10.71
CA SER A 257 -9.99 -12.95 -11.65
C SER A 257 -10.30 -12.36 -13.02
N TYR A 258 -10.88 -11.15 -13.06
CA TYR A 258 -11.16 -10.43 -14.30
C TYR A 258 -9.88 -10.05 -15.05
N ILE A 259 -8.86 -9.55 -14.34
CA ILE A 259 -7.54 -9.27 -14.93
C ILE A 259 -6.98 -10.55 -15.60
N LYS A 260 -6.96 -11.69 -14.89
CA LYS A 260 -6.48 -12.96 -15.47
C LYS A 260 -7.23 -13.37 -16.74
N LYS A 261 -8.54 -13.09 -16.79
CA LYS A 261 -9.39 -13.43 -17.93
C LYS A 261 -9.07 -12.58 -19.17
N VAL A 262 -8.73 -11.30 -19.00
CA VAL A 262 -8.57 -10.37 -20.12
C VAL A 262 -7.11 -10.12 -20.51
N ALA A 263 -6.19 -10.11 -19.54
CA ALA A 263 -4.76 -9.83 -19.74
C ALA A 263 -3.99 -11.11 -20.12
N THR A 264 -4.26 -11.65 -21.32
CA THR A 264 -3.81 -12.97 -21.75
C THR A 264 -2.58 -12.96 -22.67
N LYS A 265 -2.19 -11.80 -23.22
CA LYS A 265 -1.01 -11.69 -24.09
C LYS A 265 0.25 -11.60 -23.23
N ASP A 266 1.00 -12.70 -23.17
CA ASP A 266 2.31 -12.75 -22.49
C ASP A 266 3.36 -12.01 -23.33
N ASN A 267 3.44 -10.69 -23.11
CA ASN A 267 4.35 -9.79 -23.80
C ASN A 267 4.56 -8.54 -22.94
N PRO A 268 5.81 -8.22 -22.54
CA PRO A 268 6.08 -7.07 -21.69
C PRO A 268 5.75 -5.71 -22.33
N ARG A 269 5.61 -5.65 -23.66
CA ARG A 269 5.21 -4.44 -24.42
C ARG A 269 3.69 -4.29 -24.63
N VAL A 270 2.89 -5.22 -24.10
CA VAL A 270 1.43 -5.10 -24.06
C VAL A 270 1.02 -4.66 -22.67
N VAL A 271 0.28 -3.55 -22.60
CA VAL A 271 -0.22 -2.98 -21.34
C VAL A 271 -1.73 -2.93 -21.38
N TYR A 272 -2.37 -3.50 -20.37
CA TYR A 272 -3.80 -3.39 -20.13
C TYR A 272 -4.01 -2.30 -19.07
N VAL A 273 -4.56 -1.17 -19.48
CA VAL A 273 -4.77 -0.02 -18.60
C VAL A 273 -6.22 -0.06 -18.11
N PHE A 274 -6.39 -0.40 -16.84
CA PHE A 274 -7.68 -0.40 -16.15
C PHE A 274 -7.91 0.96 -15.51
N SER A 275 -9.11 1.51 -15.70
CA SER A 275 -9.50 2.81 -15.15
C SER A 275 -10.82 2.70 -14.43
N TRP A 276 -10.91 3.38 -13.29
CA TRP A 276 -12.11 3.43 -12.48
C TRP A 276 -12.29 4.80 -11.84
N GLU A 277 -13.53 5.26 -11.82
CA GLU A 277 -13.96 6.47 -11.11
C GLU A 277 -15.17 6.13 -10.23
N PRO A 278 -15.35 6.85 -9.10
CA PRO A 278 -16.49 6.67 -8.22
C PRO A 278 -17.84 6.64 -8.96
N GLY A 279 -18.65 5.62 -8.67
CA GLY A 279 -19.97 5.44 -9.27
C GLY A 279 -19.99 4.87 -10.68
N SER A 280 -18.82 4.50 -11.24
CA SER A 280 -18.70 3.90 -12.57
C SER A 280 -18.23 2.45 -12.52
N ASP A 281 -18.45 1.71 -13.60
CA ASP A 281 -17.83 0.40 -13.82
C ASP A 281 -16.34 0.54 -14.16
N ILE A 282 -15.56 -0.50 -13.86
CA ILE A 282 -14.16 -0.56 -14.27
C ILE A 282 -14.09 -0.81 -15.78
N THR A 283 -13.36 0.04 -16.49
CA THR A 283 -13.09 -0.12 -17.92
C THR A 283 -11.61 -0.46 -18.13
N PHE A 284 -11.25 -1.01 -19.29
CA PHE A 284 -9.85 -1.16 -19.66
C PHE A 284 -9.62 -0.99 -21.16
N ASN A 285 -8.42 -0.51 -21.51
CA ASN A 285 -7.92 -0.48 -22.87
C ASN A 285 -6.63 -1.30 -22.98
N MET A 286 -6.39 -1.90 -24.13
CA MET A 286 -5.16 -2.64 -24.42
C MET A 286 -4.27 -1.80 -25.33
N GLU A 287 -3.11 -1.41 -24.82
CA GLU A 287 -2.07 -0.69 -25.56
C GLU A 287 -1.05 -1.70 -26.09
N SER A 288 -0.90 -1.76 -27.41
CA SER A 288 0.13 -2.59 -28.05
C SER A 288 1.36 -1.73 -28.36
N ASN A 289 2.56 -2.24 -28.08
CA ASN A 289 3.83 -1.52 -28.26
C ASN A 289 3.91 -0.24 -27.42
N SER A 290 3.44 -0.31 -26.16
CA SER A 290 3.52 0.84 -25.25
C SER A 290 4.98 1.21 -24.98
N THR A 291 5.27 2.51 -24.97
CA THR A 291 6.56 3.05 -24.51
C THR A 291 6.62 3.22 -23.00
N ASP A 292 5.46 3.19 -22.33
CA ASP A 292 5.30 3.30 -20.89
C ASP A 292 5.13 1.90 -20.28
N LEU A 293 6.26 1.20 -20.15
CA LEU A 293 6.30 -0.20 -19.75
C LEU A 293 6.07 -0.37 -18.24
N VAL A 294 5.17 -1.29 -17.87
CA VAL A 294 4.99 -1.72 -16.47
C VAL A 294 6.24 -2.46 -15.96
N VAL A 295 6.91 -3.18 -16.86
CA VAL A 295 8.11 -3.96 -16.57
C VAL A 295 9.24 -3.44 -17.49
N PRO A 296 10.30 -2.84 -16.94
CA PRO A 296 11.37 -2.21 -17.72
C PRO A 296 12.26 -3.24 -18.43
N GLU A 297 12.93 -2.79 -19.50
CA GLU A 297 13.74 -3.66 -20.38
C GLU A 297 14.85 -4.41 -19.62
N TRP A 298 15.53 -3.74 -18.67
CA TRP A 298 16.58 -4.38 -17.87
C TRP A 298 16.06 -5.61 -17.09
N TYR A 299 14.80 -5.60 -16.65
CA TYR A 299 14.20 -6.71 -15.91
C TYR A 299 13.77 -7.83 -16.84
N VAL A 300 13.25 -7.46 -18.03
CA VAL A 300 12.93 -8.41 -19.10
C VAL A 300 14.18 -9.18 -19.51
N GLU A 301 15.28 -8.48 -19.77
CA GLU A 301 16.58 -9.07 -20.10
C GLU A 301 17.11 -9.93 -18.96
N ALA A 302 17.06 -9.42 -17.74
CA ALA A 302 17.53 -10.16 -16.59
C ALA A 302 16.78 -11.48 -16.43
N LEU A 303 15.47 -11.54 -16.68
CA LEU A 303 14.70 -12.79 -16.58
C LEU A 303 14.76 -13.64 -17.85
N ALA A 304 15.29 -13.13 -18.97
CA ALA A 304 15.49 -13.88 -20.21
C ALA A 304 16.66 -14.88 -20.10
N GLN A 305 17.64 -14.56 -19.25
CA GLN A 305 18.78 -15.41 -18.85
C GLN A 305 18.38 -16.36 -17.72
#